data_AF-A0A705VUS0-F1
#
_entry.id   AF-A0A705VUS0-F1
#
_cell.length_a   1.000
_cell.length_b   1.000
_cell.length_c   1.000
_cell.angle_alpha   90.00
_cell.angle_beta   90.00
_cell.angle_gamma   90.00
#
_symmetry.space_group_name_H-M   'P 1'
#
loop_
_entity.id
_entity.type
_entity.pdbx_description
1 polymer ?
#
loop_
_entity_poly.entity_id
_entity_poly.type
_entity_poly.pdbx_seq_one_letter_code
_entity_poly.pdbx_strand_id
1 'polypeptide(L)'
;MSEIFDAKAFLKTVTSQPGVYRMYDAGGTVIYVGKAKDLKKRLSSYFRSNLASRKTEALVAQIQHIDVTVTHTETEALLLEHNYIKLYQPRYNVLLRDDKSYPFIFLSGDTHPRLAMHRGAKHAKGEYFGPFPNGYAVRETLALLQKIFPIRQCENSVYRNRSRPCLQYQIGRCLGPCVAGLVSEEEYAQQVEYVRLFLSGKDDQVLTQLIARMEKASQDLAFEEAARIRDQIQAVRRVTEKQFVSNAGDDLDVIGVAFDAGMACVHVLFIRQGKVLGSRSYFPKVPGGTELGEVVETFVGQFYLQGSQMRTLPGEILLDFNLSDKTLLADSLSELAGRRIHVQTKPRGDRARYLKLARTNAATALITKLSQQSTITQRLTALAAVLKLPAIKRMECFDISHTMGEQTVASCVVFDANGPLRAEYRRYNIAGITPGDDYAAMNQVLRRRYGKAIEESKIPDVILIDGGKGQLAQAKAVFAELDV
;
A
#
# COMPACT_ATOMS: atom_id res chain seq x y z
N MET A 1 6.09 39.95 -17.74
CA MET A 1 7.06 39.37 -18.70
C MET A 1 7.74 38.22 -17.97
N SER A 2 7.40 36.97 -18.26
CA SER A 2 8.12 35.83 -17.69
C SER A 2 9.50 35.79 -18.33
N GLU A 3 10.55 35.99 -17.54
CA GLU A 3 11.92 35.79 -18.01
C GLU A 3 12.02 34.37 -18.57
N ILE A 4 12.40 34.24 -19.84
CA ILE A 4 12.58 32.93 -20.46
C ILE A 4 13.86 32.35 -19.87
N PHE A 5 13.78 31.18 -19.24
CA PHE A 5 14.92 30.49 -18.66
C PHE A 5 16.07 30.35 -19.68
N ASP A 6 17.24 30.94 -19.39
CA ASP A 6 18.42 30.82 -20.23
C ASP A 6 19.10 29.46 -20.05
N ALA A 7 18.57 28.47 -20.77
CA ALA A 7 19.11 27.12 -20.79
C ALA A 7 20.57 27.06 -21.28
N LYS A 8 21.00 27.97 -22.18
CA LYS A 8 22.37 27.94 -22.72
C LYS A 8 23.40 28.38 -21.68
N ALA A 9 23.10 29.42 -20.90
CA ALA A 9 23.96 29.85 -19.80
C ALA A 9 24.04 28.78 -18.70
N PHE A 10 22.89 28.24 -18.29
CA PHE A 10 22.82 27.18 -17.28
C PHE A 10 23.62 25.93 -17.68
N LEU A 11 23.47 25.42 -18.90
CA LEU A 11 24.17 24.20 -19.33
C LEU A 11 25.71 24.33 -19.34
N LYS A 12 26.25 25.55 -19.34
CA LYS A 12 27.71 25.77 -19.21
C LYS A 12 28.24 25.51 -17.81
N THR A 13 27.41 25.71 -16.78
CA THR A 13 27.81 25.55 -15.37
C THR A 13 27.56 24.14 -14.83
N VAL A 14 26.83 23.29 -15.57
CA VAL A 14 26.48 21.93 -15.16
C VAL A 14 27.67 20.98 -15.29
N THR A 15 27.92 20.20 -14.23
CA THR A 15 28.95 19.14 -14.17
C THR A 15 28.54 17.88 -14.96
N SER A 16 29.52 17.07 -15.36
CA SER A 16 29.29 15.74 -15.93
C SER A 16 29.27 14.62 -14.90
N GLN A 17 29.34 14.95 -13.60
CA GLN A 17 29.18 13.98 -12.52
C GLN A 17 27.75 13.42 -12.46
N PRO A 18 27.56 12.24 -11.84
CA PRO A 18 26.23 11.72 -11.57
C PRO A 18 25.51 12.58 -10.53
N GLY A 19 24.18 12.57 -10.59
CA GLY A 19 23.36 13.27 -9.61
C GLY A 19 21.89 13.36 -9.99
N VAL A 20 21.18 14.16 -9.21
CA VAL A 20 19.73 14.39 -9.33
C VAL A 20 19.49 15.84 -9.67
N TYR A 21 18.54 16.09 -10.57
CA TYR A 21 18.09 17.44 -10.91
C TYR A 21 16.61 17.62 -10.61
N ARG A 22 16.24 18.85 -10.28
CA ARG A 22 14.88 19.29 -10.00
C ARG A 22 14.55 20.44 -10.92
N MET A 23 13.40 20.39 -11.57
CA MET A 23 12.89 21.45 -12.44
C MET A 23 11.74 22.15 -11.74
N TYR A 24 11.74 23.48 -11.78
CA TYR A 24 10.75 24.33 -11.13
C TYR A 24 9.98 25.17 -12.14
N ASP A 25 8.72 25.49 -11.81
CA ASP A 25 7.92 26.47 -12.56
C ASP A 25 8.07 27.91 -12.04
N ALA A 26 7.30 28.82 -12.64
CA ALA A 26 7.30 30.25 -12.28
C ALA A 26 6.87 30.52 -10.83
N GLY A 27 6.12 29.60 -10.21
CA GLY A 27 5.72 29.70 -8.81
C GLY A 27 6.76 29.13 -7.85
N GLY A 28 7.91 28.66 -8.34
CA GLY A 28 8.92 27.99 -7.52
C GLY A 28 8.50 26.58 -7.08
N THR A 29 7.51 25.97 -7.73
CA THR A 29 7.06 24.61 -7.41
C THR A 29 7.89 23.58 -8.19
N VAL A 30 8.32 22.50 -7.54
CA VAL A 30 9.01 21.40 -8.21
C VAL A 30 8.03 20.64 -9.10
N ILE A 31 8.26 20.67 -10.41
CA ILE A 31 7.39 20.08 -11.42
C ILE A 31 7.91 18.75 -11.97
N TYR A 32 9.22 18.53 -11.89
CA TYR A 32 9.87 17.28 -12.28
C TYR A 32 11.16 17.05 -11.49
N VAL A 33 11.45 15.78 -11.20
CA VAL A 33 12.69 15.30 -10.61
C VAL A 33 13.23 14.19 -11.52
N GLY A 34 14.53 14.20 -11.80
CA GLY A 34 15.16 13.12 -12.55
C GLY A 34 16.60 12.86 -12.11
N LYS A 35 17.08 11.63 -12.32
CA LYS A 35 18.49 11.26 -12.16
C LYS A 35 19.28 11.32 -13.48
N ALA A 36 20.60 11.41 -13.36
CA ALA A 36 21.52 11.26 -14.48
C ALA A 36 22.86 10.66 -14.03
N LYS A 37 23.43 9.79 -14.86
CA LYS A 37 24.85 9.39 -14.76
C LYS A 37 25.81 10.52 -15.15
N ASP A 38 25.40 11.32 -16.13
CA ASP A 38 26.10 12.52 -16.61
C ASP A 38 25.07 13.64 -16.70
N LEU A 39 25.07 14.50 -15.67
CA LEU A 39 24.11 15.60 -15.52
C LEU A 39 24.13 16.52 -16.74
N LYS A 40 25.31 16.89 -17.23
CA LYS A 40 25.45 17.78 -18.40
C LYS A 40 24.84 17.17 -19.66
N LYS A 41 25.15 15.91 -19.98
CA LYS A 41 24.57 15.24 -21.16
C LYS A 41 23.06 15.10 -21.04
N ARG A 42 22.57 14.71 -19.87
CA ARG A 42 21.13 14.49 -19.64
C ARG A 42 20.35 15.80 -19.72
N LEU A 43 20.78 16.84 -19.01
CA LEU A 43 20.12 18.14 -19.03
C LEU A 43 20.15 18.77 -20.43
N SER A 44 21.24 18.60 -21.17
CA SER A 44 21.34 19.08 -22.56
C SER A 44 20.32 18.42 -23.51
N SER A 45 19.84 17.21 -23.20
CA SER A 45 18.87 16.50 -24.04
C SER A 45 17.47 17.13 -24.03
N TYR A 46 17.11 17.82 -22.94
CA TYR A 46 15.81 18.50 -22.79
C TYR A 46 15.68 19.78 -23.62
N PHE A 47 16.80 20.35 -24.09
CA PHE A 47 16.81 21.62 -24.83
C PHE A 47 17.23 21.46 -26.29
N ARG A 48 17.12 20.24 -26.83
CA ARG A 48 17.32 19.96 -28.26
C ARG A 48 16.06 20.32 -29.05
N SER A 49 16.23 20.69 -30.32
CA SER A 49 15.14 21.11 -31.21
C SER A 49 14.16 19.99 -31.57
N ASN A 50 14.60 18.73 -31.55
CA ASN A 50 13.74 17.55 -31.77
C ASN A 50 13.57 16.79 -30.45
N LEU A 51 12.52 17.11 -29.69
CA LEU A 51 12.16 16.38 -28.48
C LEU A 51 11.36 15.13 -28.83
N ALA A 52 11.68 14.01 -28.18
CA ALA A 52 11.12 12.70 -28.51
C ALA A 52 9.69 12.49 -28.00
N SER A 53 9.23 13.28 -27.01
CA SER A 53 7.92 13.09 -26.38
C SER A 53 7.22 14.42 -26.12
N ARG A 54 5.91 14.46 -26.42
CA ARG A 54 4.99 15.56 -26.07
C ARG A 54 5.03 15.92 -24.58
N LYS A 55 5.29 14.94 -23.70
CA LYS A 55 5.45 15.18 -22.26
C LYS A 55 6.65 16.09 -22.02
N THR A 56 7.77 15.78 -22.65
CA THR A 56 9.03 16.52 -22.51
C THR A 56 8.87 17.94 -23.04
N GLU A 57 8.18 18.13 -24.16
CA GLU A 57 7.85 19.47 -24.69
C GLU A 57 7.02 20.28 -23.69
N ALA A 58 5.94 19.69 -23.15
CA ALA A 58 5.09 20.35 -22.16
C ALA A 58 5.81 20.66 -20.84
N LEU A 59 6.72 19.77 -20.42
CA LEU A 59 7.58 19.97 -19.25
C LEU A 59 8.52 21.15 -19.49
N VAL A 60 9.28 21.14 -20.59
CA VAL A 60 10.30 22.14 -20.91
C VAL A 60 9.70 23.54 -21.04
N ALA A 61 8.50 23.64 -21.62
CA ALA A 61 7.78 24.91 -21.74
C ALA A 61 7.45 25.57 -20.39
N GLN A 62 7.43 24.81 -19.28
CA GLN A 62 7.11 25.34 -17.95
C GLN A 62 8.33 25.49 -17.04
N ILE A 63 9.54 25.16 -17.51
CA ILE A 63 10.77 25.30 -16.72
C ILE A 63 11.13 26.77 -16.59
N GLN A 64 11.32 27.21 -15.34
CA GLN A 64 11.83 28.54 -14.99
C GLN A 64 13.15 28.45 -14.24
N HIS A 65 13.41 27.34 -13.55
CA HIS A 65 14.63 27.12 -12.80
C HIS A 65 14.98 25.63 -12.72
N ILE A 66 16.28 25.31 -12.64
CA ILE A 66 16.77 23.94 -12.46
C ILE A 66 17.82 23.91 -11.36
N ASP A 67 17.61 23.07 -10.36
CA ASP A 67 18.61 22.73 -9.35
C ASP A 67 19.24 21.39 -9.63
N VAL A 68 20.52 21.26 -9.26
CA VAL A 68 21.28 20.02 -9.39
C VAL A 68 21.93 19.66 -8.05
N THR A 69 21.80 18.41 -7.64
CA THR A 69 22.50 17.81 -6.50
C THR A 69 23.40 16.70 -7.03
N VAL A 70 24.71 16.91 -6.91
CA VAL A 70 25.72 15.93 -7.34
C VAL A 70 25.84 14.80 -6.31
N THR A 71 25.99 13.57 -6.77
CA THR A 71 26.24 12.40 -5.93
C THR A 71 27.57 11.74 -6.29
N HIS A 72 28.08 10.87 -5.43
CA HIS A 72 29.33 10.15 -5.71
C HIS A 72 29.08 8.96 -6.64
N THR A 73 27.91 8.33 -6.52
CA THR A 73 27.52 7.17 -7.32
C THR A 73 26.18 7.35 -8.01
N GLU A 74 25.96 6.54 -9.06
CA GLU A 74 24.68 6.48 -9.76
C GLU A 74 23.57 5.85 -8.88
N THR A 75 23.94 4.94 -7.98
CA THR A 75 23.06 4.35 -6.96
C THR A 75 22.55 5.41 -5.99
N GLU A 76 23.43 6.28 -5.48
CA GLU A 76 23.04 7.41 -4.63
C GLU A 76 22.09 8.36 -5.36
N ALA A 77 22.36 8.65 -6.65
CA ALA A 77 21.47 9.47 -7.47
C ALA A 77 20.08 8.83 -7.59
N LEU A 78 20.02 7.52 -7.83
CA LEU A 78 18.77 6.77 -7.88
C LEU A 78 18.01 6.89 -6.55
N LEU A 79 18.66 6.64 -5.41
CA LEU A 79 18.03 6.74 -4.09
C LEU A 79 17.51 8.16 -3.79
N LEU A 80 18.32 9.18 -4.10
CA LEU A 80 17.98 10.57 -3.86
C LEU A 80 16.84 11.06 -4.75
N GLU A 81 16.80 10.64 -6.02
CA GLU A 81 15.69 10.92 -6.94
C GLU A 81 14.37 10.41 -6.37
N HIS A 82 14.35 9.17 -5.90
CA HIS A 82 13.16 8.57 -5.31
C HIS A 82 12.70 9.31 -4.05
N ASN A 83 13.64 9.74 -3.20
CA ASN A 83 13.34 10.55 -2.03
C ASN A 83 12.73 11.91 -2.40
N TYR A 84 13.25 12.57 -3.44
CA TYR A 84 12.71 13.84 -3.94
C TYR A 84 11.36 13.68 -4.63
N ILE A 85 11.14 12.64 -5.43
CA ILE A 85 9.80 12.36 -5.99
C ILE A 85 8.79 12.16 -4.86
N LYS A 86 9.18 11.43 -3.80
CA LYS A 86 8.33 11.24 -2.62
C LYS A 86 8.03 12.58 -1.93
N LEU A 87 9.06 13.38 -1.69
CA LEU A 87 8.96 14.65 -0.96
C LEU A 87 8.10 15.69 -1.71
N TYR A 88 8.36 15.87 -3.00
CA TYR A 88 7.77 16.96 -3.78
C TYR A 88 6.51 16.55 -4.56
N GLN A 89 6.26 15.26 -4.77
CA GLN A 89 5.16 14.72 -5.59
C GLN A 89 4.97 15.48 -6.94
N PRO A 90 6.03 15.60 -7.76
CA PRO A 90 6.01 16.49 -8.92
C PRO A 90 5.03 16.01 -9.98
N ARG A 91 4.31 16.96 -10.61
CA ARG A 91 3.20 16.65 -11.55
C ARG A 91 3.61 15.85 -12.79
N TYR A 92 4.86 15.98 -13.25
CA TYR A 92 5.36 15.29 -14.45
C TYR A 92 6.10 13.98 -14.14
N ASN A 93 6.27 13.61 -12.87
CA ASN A 93 6.75 12.28 -12.49
C ASN A 93 5.58 11.28 -12.40
N VAL A 94 5.89 10.00 -12.62
CA VAL A 94 4.95 8.92 -12.32
C VAL A 94 4.87 8.77 -10.80
N LEU A 95 3.66 8.78 -10.24
CA LEU A 95 3.44 8.74 -8.80
C LEU A 95 2.69 7.48 -8.38
N LEU A 96 3.23 6.74 -7.42
CA LEU A 96 2.54 5.62 -6.79
C LEU A 96 1.51 6.14 -5.77
N ARG A 97 0.21 6.02 -6.09
CA ARG A 97 -0.89 6.50 -5.22
C ARG A 97 -1.12 5.68 -3.95
N ASP A 98 -0.56 4.48 -3.86
CA ASP A 98 -0.89 3.52 -2.79
C ASP A 98 0.36 3.17 -2.00
N ASP A 99 0.71 4.05 -1.06
CA ASP A 99 1.89 3.99 -0.19
C ASP A 99 1.64 3.18 1.09
N LYS A 100 0.49 2.51 1.21
CA LYS A 100 0.14 1.75 2.42
C LYS A 100 1.23 0.73 2.72
N SER A 101 1.84 0.88 3.90
CA SER A 101 2.77 -0.09 4.46
C SER A 101 2.16 -1.49 4.45
N TYR A 102 2.96 -2.47 4.05
CA TYR A 102 2.51 -3.85 3.96
C TYR A 102 2.15 -4.37 5.35
N PRO A 103 1.04 -5.10 5.45
CA PRO A 103 0.74 -5.80 6.67
C PRO A 103 1.65 -7.02 6.81
N PHE A 104 2.13 -7.21 8.02
CA PHE A 104 2.87 -8.38 8.47
C PHE A 104 2.05 -9.10 9.53
N ILE A 105 2.35 -10.38 9.73
CA ILE A 105 2.03 -11.08 10.97
C ILE A 105 3.20 -10.84 11.92
N PHE A 106 2.91 -10.27 13.08
CA PHE A 106 3.88 -10.01 14.14
C PHE A 106 3.70 -11.05 15.24
N LEU A 107 4.80 -11.70 15.61
CA LEU A 107 4.92 -12.58 16.77
C LEU A 107 5.75 -11.85 17.83
N SER A 108 5.11 -11.45 18.93
CA SER A 108 5.76 -10.64 19.97
C SER A 108 6.83 -11.42 20.74
N GLY A 109 7.89 -10.75 21.20
CA GLY A 109 8.90 -11.32 22.11
C GLY A 109 8.51 -11.33 23.60
N ASP A 110 7.22 -11.36 23.94
CA ASP A 110 6.73 -11.50 25.32
C ASP A 110 6.93 -12.94 25.83
N THR A 111 6.89 -13.19 27.16
CA THR A 111 6.96 -14.55 27.76
C THR A 111 5.95 -15.52 27.16
N HIS A 112 4.72 -15.05 26.94
CA HIS A 112 3.73 -15.73 26.12
C HIS A 112 3.56 -14.94 24.81
N PRO A 113 4.28 -15.29 23.73
CA PRO A 113 4.15 -14.62 22.45
C PRO A 113 2.70 -14.55 21.95
N ARG A 114 2.31 -13.42 21.35
CA ARG A 114 1.02 -13.21 20.69
C ARG A 114 1.21 -13.01 19.19
N LEU A 115 0.21 -13.43 18.43
CA LEU A 115 0.09 -13.09 17.02
C LEU A 115 -0.74 -11.83 16.83
N ALA A 116 -0.29 -10.91 15.99
CA ALA A 116 -1.01 -9.69 15.65
C ALA A 116 -0.77 -9.29 14.19
N MET A 117 -1.69 -8.53 13.62
CA MET A 117 -1.41 -7.78 12.40
C MET A 117 -0.53 -6.58 12.77
N HIS A 118 0.56 -6.39 12.03
CA HIS A 118 1.40 -5.19 12.13
C HIS A 118 1.45 -4.44 10.81
N ARG A 119 1.46 -3.10 10.86
CA ARG A 119 1.69 -2.22 9.71
C ARG A 119 2.66 -1.12 10.12
N GLY A 120 3.55 -0.75 9.22
CA GLY A 120 4.53 0.32 9.43
C GLY A 120 5.85 -0.17 10.03
N ALA A 121 6.54 0.73 10.73
CA ALA A 121 7.91 0.51 11.19
C ALA A 121 7.99 -0.62 12.24
N LYS A 122 9.03 -1.46 12.13
CA LYS A 122 9.24 -2.65 12.96
C LYS A 122 9.95 -2.29 14.27
N HIS A 123 9.35 -1.41 15.08
CA HIS A 123 9.95 -0.98 16.35
C HIS A 123 9.68 -1.96 17.51
N ALA A 124 8.60 -2.73 17.44
CA ALA A 124 8.26 -3.68 18.50
C ALA A 124 9.19 -4.90 18.46
N LYS A 125 9.67 -5.35 19.62
CA LYS A 125 10.52 -6.54 19.75
C LYS A 125 9.72 -7.81 19.43
N GLY A 126 10.22 -8.59 18.48
CA GLY A 126 9.62 -9.84 18.05
C GLY A 126 9.95 -10.16 16.60
N GLU A 127 9.25 -11.13 16.05
CA GLU A 127 9.44 -11.64 14.69
C GLU A 127 8.32 -11.15 13.78
N TYR A 128 8.67 -10.85 12.52
CA TYR A 128 7.73 -10.31 11.53
C TYR A 128 7.71 -11.20 10.29
N PHE A 129 6.54 -11.79 10.02
CA PHE A 129 6.31 -12.70 8.90
C PHE A 129 5.49 -12.01 7.81
N GLY A 130 5.92 -12.14 6.56
CA GLY A 130 5.34 -11.46 5.40
C GLY A 130 6.41 -10.91 4.45
N PRO A 131 6.09 -9.89 3.62
CA PRO A 131 4.86 -9.09 3.61
C PRO A 131 3.66 -9.84 3.03
N PHE A 132 2.47 -9.52 3.53
CA PHE A 132 1.21 -9.98 2.94
C PHE A 132 0.66 -8.95 1.94
N PRO A 133 -0.07 -9.37 0.89
CA PRO A 133 -0.53 -8.47 -0.16
C PRO A 133 -1.47 -7.38 0.35
N ASN A 134 -2.30 -7.69 1.34
CA ASN A 134 -3.28 -6.78 1.91
C ASN A 134 -3.68 -7.24 3.32
N GLY A 135 -4.45 -6.41 4.03
CA GLY A 135 -4.85 -6.72 5.41
C GLY A 135 -5.87 -7.86 5.51
N TYR A 136 -6.63 -8.12 4.45
CA TYR A 136 -7.58 -9.23 4.43
C TYR A 136 -6.84 -10.56 4.46
N ALA A 137 -5.80 -10.73 3.63
CA ALA A 137 -4.95 -11.92 3.62
C ALA A 137 -4.35 -12.22 5.00
N VAL A 138 -3.83 -11.20 5.70
CA VAL A 138 -3.33 -11.38 7.07
C VAL A 138 -4.41 -11.86 8.03
N ARG A 139 -5.62 -11.30 7.96
CA ARG A 139 -6.71 -11.72 8.86
C ARG A 139 -7.13 -13.16 8.60
N GLU A 140 -7.19 -13.57 7.34
CA GLU A 140 -7.48 -14.96 6.97
C GLU A 140 -6.40 -15.91 7.49
N THR A 141 -5.12 -15.57 7.30
CA THR A 141 -4.00 -16.35 7.85
C THR A 141 -4.01 -16.39 9.38
N LEU A 142 -4.26 -15.26 10.06
CA LEU A 142 -4.37 -15.23 11.52
C LEU A 142 -5.51 -16.09 12.05
N ALA A 143 -6.67 -16.08 11.37
CA ALA A 143 -7.81 -16.90 11.73
C ALA A 143 -7.55 -18.39 11.53
N LEU A 144 -6.77 -18.74 10.50
CA LEU A 144 -6.31 -20.10 10.23
C LEU A 144 -5.30 -20.56 11.30
N LEU A 145 -4.28 -19.75 11.58
CA LEU A 145 -3.27 -20.03 12.59
C LEU A 145 -3.91 -20.32 13.95
N GLN A 146 -4.91 -19.53 14.38
CA GLN A 146 -5.64 -19.77 15.64
C GLN A 146 -6.34 -21.13 15.72
N LYS A 147 -6.77 -21.68 14.58
CA LYS A 147 -7.44 -22.99 14.53
C LYS A 147 -6.43 -24.13 14.57
N ILE A 148 -5.25 -23.92 13.99
CA ILE A 148 -4.21 -24.94 13.88
C ILE A 148 -3.33 -24.94 15.14
N PHE A 149 -2.89 -23.75 15.55
CA PHE A 149 -1.99 -23.53 16.68
C PHE A 149 -2.67 -22.57 17.69
N PRO A 150 -3.13 -23.07 18.85
CA PRO A 150 -3.90 -22.30 19.82
C PRO A 150 -3.06 -21.24 20.58
N ILE A 151 -2.61 -20.20 19.88
CA ILE A 151 -1.82 -19.08 20.39
C ILE A 151 -2.71 -17.85 20.64
N ARG A 152 -2.37 -17.05 21.66
CA ARG A 152 -3.11 -15.83 21.98
C ARG A 152 -2.94 -14.75 20.89
N GLN A 153 -4.01 -13.98 20.66
CA GLN A 153 -3.97 -12.75 19.85
C GLN A 153 -4.43 -11.51 20.66
N CYS A 154 -4.84 -11.71 21.91
CA CYS A 154 -5.28 -10.62 22.78
C CYS A 154 -4.15 -9.62 23.03
N GLU A 155 -4.51 -8.35 23.24
CA GLU A 155 -3.55 -7.33 23.63
C GLU A 155 -2.99 -7.58 25.02
N ASN A 156 -1.78 -7.06 25.27
CA ASN A 156 -1.12 -7.22 26.56
C ASN A 156 -1.90 -6.57 27.71
N SER A 157 -2.61 -5.47 27.45
CA SER A 157 -3.55 -4.84 28.38
C SER A 157 -4.65 -5.82 28.80
N VAL A 158 -5.26 -6.49 27.83
CA VAL A 158 -6.30 -7.50 28.07
C VAL A 158 -5.71 -8.71 28.79
N TYR A 159 -4.58 -9.23 28.33
CA TYR A 159 -3.92 -10.40 28.91
C TYR A 159 -3.61 -10.24 30.40
N ARG A 160 -3.05 -9.09 30.81
CA ARG A 160 -2.65 -8.83 32.21
C ARG A 160 -3.85 -8.68 33.15
N ASN A 161 -5.00 -8.25 32.63
CA ASN A 161 -6.18 -7.94 33.42
C ASN A 161 -7.22 -9.08 33.41
N ARG A 162 -6.85 -10.30 32.99
CA ARG A 162 -7.77 -11.45 32.94
C ARG A 162 -7.68 -12.29 34.21
N SER A 163 -8.83 -12.49 34.85
CA SER A 163 -9.01 -13.47 35.94
C SER A 163 -9.72 -14.74 35.49
N ARG A 164 -10.38 -14.72 34.32
CA ARG A 164 -11.13 -15.85 33.76
C ARG A 164 -10.79 -16.05 32.28
N PRO A 165 -10.81 -17.31 31.79
CA PRO A 165 -10.54 -17.60 30.39
C PRO A 165 -11.58 -16.94 29.48
N CYS A 166 -11.12 -16.50 28.31
CA CYS A 166 -11.99 -15.85 27.32
C CYS A 166 -12.65 -16.86 26.38
N LEU A 167 -13.57 -16.38 25.55
CA LEU A 167 -14.24 -17.19 24.54
C LEU A 167 -13.25 -17.95 23.63
N GLN A 168 -12.11 -17.34 23.28
CA GLN A 168 -11.11 -17.99 22.42
C GLN A 168 -10.52 -19.26 23.06
N TYR A 169 -10.36 -19.27 24.38
CA TYR A 169 -9.97 -20.49 25.10
C TYR A 169 -11.09 -21.52 25.08
N GLN A 170 -12.33 -21.10 25.39
CA GLN A 170 -13.49 -22.00 25.44
C GLN A 170 -13.77 -22.71 24.11
N ILE A 171 -13.48 -22.05 22.98
CA ILE A 171 -13.63 -22.63 21.64
C ILE A 171 -12.33 -23.25 21.09
N GLY A 172 -11.30 -23.42 21.92
CA GLY A 172 -10.06 -24.13 21.57
C GLY A 172 -9.10 -23.38 20.63
N ARG A 173 -9.22 -22.05 20.51
CA ARG A 173 -8.34 -21.21 19.66
C ARG A 173 -7.18 -20.56 20.43
N CYS A 174 -7.11 -20.77 21.73
CA CYS A 174 -6.04 -20.28 22.59
C CYS A 174 -5.89 -21.23 23.77
N LEU A 175 -4.66 -21.54 24.17
CA LEU A 175 -4.41 -22.35 25.38
C LEU A 175 -4.68 -21.60 26.70
N GLY A 176 -5.00 -20.30 26.63
CA GLY A 176 -5.38 -19.52 27.81
C GLY A 176 -4.24 -19.23 28.79
N PRO A 177 -3.01 -18.89 28.34
CA PRO A 177 -1.88 -18.63 29.25
C PRO A 177 -2.05 -17.41 30.15
N CYS A 178 -3.15 -16.65 29.99
CA CYS A 178 -3.48 -15.52 30.84
C CYS A 178 -4.06 -15.92 32.21
N VAL A 179 -4.44 -17.19 32.40
CA VAL A 179 -4.95 -17.70 33.67
C VAL A 179 -4.02 -18.79 34.15
N ALA A 180 -3.53 -18.65 35.38
CA ALA A 180 -2.61 -19.60 35.98
C ALA A 180 -3.20 -21.02 36.02
N GLY A 181 -2.38 -22.01 35.64
CA GLY A 181 -2.74 -23.44 35.69
C GLY A 181 -3.49 -23.98 34.46
N LEU A 182 -3.85 -23.16 33.46
CA LEU A 182 -4.53 -23.65 32.25
C LEU A 182 -3.58 -24.26 31.20
N VAL A 183 -2.32 -23.85 31.18
CA VAL A 183 -1.28 -24.32 30.25
C VAL A 183 0.10 -24.10 30.88
N SER A 184 1.05 -25.00 30.62
CA SER A 184 2.44 -24.81 31.06
C SER A 184 3.22 -23.89 30.11
N GLU A 185 4.30 -23.27 30.60
CA GLU A 185 5.15 -22.41 29.77
C GLU A 185 5.80 -23.21 28.63
N GLU A 186 6.19 -24.46 28.89
CA GLU A 186 6.81 -25.35 27.91
C GLU A 186 5.83 -25.73 26.80
N GLU A 187 4.58 -26.05 27.15
CA GLU A 187 3.55 -26.38 26.17
C GLU A 187 3.22 -25.17 25.29
N TYR A 188 3.12 -23.97 25.89
CA TYR A 188 2.88 -22.76 25.13
C TYR A 188 4.07 -22.43 24.22
N ALA A 189 5.29 -22.56 24.71
CA ALA A 189 6.51 -22.35 23.93
C ALA A 189 6.60 -23.32 22.74
N GLN A 190 6.19 -24.58 22.92
CA GLN A 190 6.13 -25.54 21.83
C GLN A 190 5.13 -25.14 20.75
N GLN A 191 3.93 -24.66 21.12
CA GLN A 191 2.97 -24.12 20.15
C GLN A 191 3.53 -22.91 19.39
N VAL A 192 4.26 -22.03 20.08
CA VAL A 192 4.95 -20.89 19.45
C VAL A 192 5.99 -21.36 18.43
N GLU A 193 6.75 -22.41 18.74
CA GLU A 193 7.72 -22.97 17.81
C GLU A 193 7.04 -23.54 16.56
N TYR A 194 5.91 -24.24 16.69
CA TYR A 194 5.15 -24.69 15.52
C TYR A 194 4.70 -23.52 14.63
N VAL A 195 4.23 -22.43 15.23
CA VAL A 195 3.87 -21.22 14.47
C VAL A 195 5.08 -20.61 13.78
N ARG A 196 6.23 -20.54 14.45
CA ARG A 196 7.48 -20.04 13.87
C ARG A 196 7.92 -20.87 12.68
N LEU A 197 7.95 -22.20 12.82
CA LEU A 197 8.31 -23.13 11.75
C LEU A 197 7.33 -23.03 10.58
N PHE A 198 6.02 -23.02 10.87
CA PHE A 198 4.97 -22.94 9.85
C PHE A 198 5.01 -21.62 9.06
N LEU A 199 5.15 -20.48 9.75
CA LEU A 199 5.28 -19.18 9.11
C LEU A 199 6.62 -19.00 8.36
N SER A 200 7.64 -19.77 8.74
CA SER A 200 8.91 -19.88 8.02
C SER A 200 8.91 -20.98 6.95
N GLY A 201 7.72 -21.51 6.60
CA GLY A 201 7.52 -22.51 5.54
C GLY A 201 8.18 -23.87 5.77
N LYS A 202 8.59 -24.18 7.00
CA LYS A 202 9.16 -25.48 7.38
C LYS A 202 8.05 -26.48 7.75
N ASP A 203 7.06 -26.62 6.87
CA ASP A 203 5.85 -27.39 7.16
C ASP A 203 6.15 -28.87 7.45
N ASP A 204 7.09 -29.46 6.71
CA ASP A 204 7.49 -30.85 6.91
C ASP A 204 8.07 -31.09 8.31
N GLN A 205 8.80 -30.11 8.86
CA GLN A 205 9.32 -30.18 10.23
C GLN A 205 8.17 -30.12 11.24
N VAL A 206 7.19 -29.24 11.02
CA VAL A 206 5.98 -29.17 11.87
C VAL A 206 5.22 -30.49 11.84
N LEU A 207 4.97 -31.04 10.64
CA LEU A 207 4.27 -32.31 10.47
C LEU A 207 5.01 -33.46 11.15
N THR A 208 6.33 -33.54 10.97
CA THR A 208 7.16 -34.58 11.61
C THR A 208 7.05 -34.51 13.13
N GLN A 209 7.14 -33.31 13.71
CA GLN A 209 7.02 -33.13 15.16
C GLN A 209 5.61 -33.44 15.68
N LEU A 210 4.55 -33.05 14.95
CA LEU A 210 3.17 -33.35 15.34
C LEU A 210 2.88 -34.87 15.26
N ILE A 211 3.38 -35.56 14.23
CA ILE A 211 3.22 -37.02 14.10
C ILE A 211 3.89 -37.72 15.28
N ALA A 212 5.13 -37.37 15.61
CA ALA A 212 5.84 -37.96 16.76
C ALA A 212 5.09 -37.71 18.08
N ARG A 213 4.50 -36.51 18.26
CA ARG A 213 3.72 -36.19 19.46
C ARG A 213 2.40 -36.96 19.52
N MET A 214 1.72 -37.15 18.39
CA MET A 214 0.51 -37.96 18.27
C MET A 214 0.78 -39.43 18.60
N GLU A 215 1.88 -39.99 18.06
CA GLU A 215 2.30 -41.37 18.32
C GLU A 215 2.62 -41.57 19.81
N LYS A 216 3.35 -40.64 20.42
CA LYS A 216 3.62 -40.66 21.86
C LYS A 216 2.33 -40.62 22.69
N ALA A 217 1.42 -39.70 22.38
CA ALA A 217 0.12 -39.63 23.07
C ALA A 217 -0.68 -40.92 22.92
N SER A 218 -0.60 -41.59 21.76
CA SER A 218 -1.23 -42.90 21.55
C SER A 218 -0.56 -44.01 22.36
N GLN A 219 0.77 -44.00 22.50
CA GLN A 219 1.52 -44.96 23.32
C GLN A 219 1.20 -44.77 24.82
N ASP A 220 1.04 -43.52 25.25
CA ASP A 220 0.65 -43.15 26.62
C ASP A 220 -0.86 -43.35 26.89
N LEU A 221 -1.60 -43.94 25.95
CA LEU A 221 -3.07 -44.18 26.01
C LEU A 221 -3.92 -42.89 26.17
N ALA A 222 -3.36 -41.73 25.82
CA ALA A 222 -4.01 -40.42 25.85
C ALA A 222 -4.77 -40.15 24.53
N PHE A 223 -5.83 -40.91 24.27
CA PHE A 223 -6.53 -40.91 22.98
C PHE A 223 -7.19 -39.57 22.60
N GLU A 224 -7.66 -38.79 23.57
CA GLU A 224 -8.25 -37.47 23.29
C GLU A 224 -7.21 -36.48 22.74
N GLU A 225 -6.02 -36.46 23.33
CA GLU A 225 -4.91 -35.62 22.87
C GLU A 225 -4.38 -36.13 21.52
N ALA A 226 -4.26 -37.44 21.33
CA ALA A 226 -3.90 -38.01 20.04
C ALA A 226 -4.90 -37.64 18.93
N ALA A 227 -6.20 -37.66 19.22
CA ALA A 227 -7.24 -37.22 18.28
C ALA A 227 -7.12 -35.72 17.95
N ARG A 228 -6.86 -34.87 18.94
CA ARG A 228 -6.64 -33.43 18.74
C ARG A 228 -5.43 -33.15 17.86
N ILE A 229 -4.30 -33.83 18.10
CA ILE A 229 -3.08 -33.67 17.29
C ILE A 229 -3.30 -34.20 15.87
N ARG A 230 -4.00 -35.32 15.70
CA ARG A 230 -4.39 -35.85 14.39
C ARG A 230 -5.18 -34.82 13.58
N ASP A 231 -6.16 -34.16 14.21
CA ASP A 231 -6.98 -33.15 13.55
C ASP A 231 -6.15 -31.90 13.20
N GLN A 232 -5.17 -31.54 14.04
CA GLN A 232 -4.17 -30.51 13.71
C GLN A 232 -3.31 -30.90 12.49
N ILE A 233 -2.80 -32.14 12.43
CA ILE A 233 -2.02 -32.65 11.28
C ILE A 233 -2.84 -32.53 9.99
N GLN A 234 -4.12 -32.92 10.02
CA GLN A 234 -5.01 -32.78 8.87
C GLN A 234 -5.22 -31.32 8.48
N ALA A 235 -5.38 -30.42 9.45
CA ALA A 235 -5.53 -29.00 9.19
C ALA A 235 -4.26 -28.39 8.55
N VAL A 236 -3.07 -28.76 9.02
CA VAL A 236 -1.79 -28.37 8.41
C VAL A 236 -1.72 -28.87 6.97
N ARG A 237 -1.98 -30.16 6.73
CA ARG A 237 -1.96 -30.76 5.38
C ARG A 237 -2.91 -30.09 4.39
N ARG A 238 -4.14 -29.77 4.81
CA ARG A 238 -5.11 -29.07 3.93
C ARG A 238 -4.63 -27.69 3.51
N VAL A 239 -3.86 -27.01 4.36
CA VAL A 239 -3.33 -25.69 4.03
C VAL A 239 -2.12 -25.81 3.11
N THR A 240 -1.24 -26.78 3.36
CA THR A 240 -0.07 -27.01 2.52
C THR A 240 -0.46 -27.49 1.12
N GLU A 241 -1.39 -28.44 1.00
CA GLU A 241 -1.87 -28.98 -0.28
C GLU A 241 -2.51 -27.91 -1.18
N LYS A 242 -3.20 -26.92 -0.61
CA LYS A 242 -3.76 -25.77 -1.36
C LYS A 242 -2.70 -24.81 -1.89
N GLN A 243 -1.45 -24.91 -1.43
CA GLN A 243 -0.36 -23.98 -1.75
C GLN A 243 0.80 -24.61 -2.52
N PHE A 244 0.74 -25.90 -2.86
CA PHE A 244 1.76 -26.59 -3.66
C PHE A 244 1.71 -26.13 -5.12
N VAL A 245 2.51 -25.13 -5.48
CA VAL A 245 2.76 -24.76 -6.88
C VAL A 245 4.24 -24.90 -7.27
N SER A 246 5.22 -24.91 -6.35
CA SER A 246 6.55 -25.44 -6.67
C SER A 246 7.35 -25.88 -5.43
N ASN A 247 8.19 -26.89 -5.61
CA ASN A 247 9.23 -27.26 -4.64
C ASN A 247 10.29 -26.16 -4.53
N ALA A 248 10.82 -25.99 -3.31
CA ALA A 248 12.06 -25.30 -2.95
C ALA A 248 12.43 -24.09 -3.85
N GLY A 249 11.93 -22.91 -3.51
CA GLY A 249 12.28 -21.67 -4.21
C GLY A 249 12.65 -20.56 -3.25
N ASP A 250 13.69 -19.80 -3.60
CA ASP A 250 14.01 -18.54 -2.94
C ASP A 250 12.82 -17.56 -2.99
N ASP A 251 12.84 -16.57 -2.10
CA ASP A 251 11.87 -15.48 -2.11
C ASP A 251 11.87 -14.76 -3.46
N LEU A 252 10.69 -14.67 -4.07
CA LEU A 252 10.48 -14.20 -5.42
C LEU A 252 9.30 -13.23 -5.49
N ASP A 253 9.51 -12.06 -6.10
CA ASP A 253 8.41 -11.17 -6.48
C ASP A 253 8.24 -11.16 -8.00
N VAL A 254 7.01 -11.30 -8.48
CA VAL A 254 6.70 -11.38 -9.91
C VAL A 254 5.82 -10.21 -10.31
N ILE A 255 6.30 -9.41 -11.25
CA ILE A 255 5.67 -8.15 -11.67
C ILE A 255 5.17 -8.28 -13.10
N GLY A 256 3.84 -8.25 -13.25
CA GLY A 256 3.13 -8.14 -14.52
C GLY A 256 2.66 -6.72 -14.76
N VAL A 257 2.66 -6.28 -16.02
CA VAL A 257 2.28 -4.91 -16.38
C VAL A 257 1.24 -4.95 -17.50
N ALA A 258 0.22 -4.10 -17.39
CA ALA A 258 -0.73 -3.82 -18.46
C ALA A 258 -0.89 -2.30 -18.60
N PHE A 259 -1.05 -1.83 -19.83
CA PHE A 259 -1.23 -0.41 -20.12
C PHE A 259 -2.25 -0.24 -21.23
N ASP A 260 -3.27 0.58 -20.98
CA ASP A 260 -4.35 0.85 -21.93
C ASP A 260 -5.02 2.18 -21.58
N ALA A 261 -5.48 2.91 -22.60
CA ALA A 261 -6.17 4.21 -22.46
C ALA A 261 -5.49 5.23 -21.51
N GLY A 262 -4.15 5.25 -21.48
CA GLY A 262 -3.38 6.15 -20.61
C GLY A 262 -3.31 5.72 -19.13
N MET A 263 -3.87 4.56 -18.78
CA MET A 263 -3.81 3.96 -17.45
C MET A 263 -2.87 2.76 -17.43
N ALA A 264 -1.96 2.74 -16.46
CA ALA A 264 -1.13 1.59 -16.17
C ALA A 264 -1.70 0.78 -15.00
N CYS A 265 -1.63 -0.55 -15.10
CA CYS A 265 -1.78 -1.47 -13.99
C CYS A 265 -0.50 -2.26 -13.83
N VAL A 266 0.13 -2.16 -12.66
CA VAL A 266 1.26 -3.01 -12.26
C VAL A 266 0.77 -4.00 -11.23
N HIS A 267 0.84 -5.29 -11.53
CA HIS A 267 0.42 -6.36 -10.63
C HIS A 267 1.64 -7.06 -10.05
N VAL A 268 1.72 -7.12 -8.73
CA VAL A 268 2.81 -7.78 -8.01
C VAL A 268 2.27 -9.04 -7.32
N LEU A 269 2.86 -10.18 -7.66
CA LEU A 269 2.64 -11.47 -7.02
C LEU A 269 3.80 -11.73 -6.05
N PHE A 270 3.48 -12.04 -4.80
CA PHE A 270 4.47 -12.30 -3.75
C PHE A 270 4.61 -13.80 -3.55
N ILE A 271 5.80 -14.33 -3.79
CA ILE A 271 6.12 -15.74 -3.58
C ILE A 271 7.22 -15.81 -2.53
N ARG A 272 6.98 -16.55 -1.45
CA ARG A 272 7.99 -16.80 -0.41
C ARG A 272 8.11 -18.30 -0.23
N GLN A 273 9.33 -18.81 -0.30
CA GLN A 273 9.60 -20.25 -0.15
C GLN A 273 8.75 -21.14 -1.08
N GLY A 274 8.56 -20.72 -2.33
CA GLY A 274 7.74 -21.42 -3.32
C GLY A 274 6.22 -21.25 -3.16
N LYS A 275 5.73 -20.61 -2.09
CA LYS A 275 4.30 -20.38 -1.84
C LYS A 275 3.86 -18.99 -2.27
N VAL A 276 2.74 -18.90 -2.97
CA VAL A 276 2.10 -17.62 -3.31
C VAL A 276 1.42 -17.06 -2.07
N LEU A 277 2.03 -16.04 -1.44
CA LEU A 277 1.43 -15.31 -0.31
C LEU A 277 0.24 -14.43 -0.75
N GLY A 278 0.17 -14.16 -2.05
CA GLY A 278 -0.94 -13.51 -2.73
C GLY A 278 -0.44 -12.40 -3.64
N SER A 279 -1.32 -11.47 -4.00
CA SER A 279 -1.01 -10.47 -5.01
C SER A 279 -1.74 -9.15 -4.83
N ARG A 280 -1.23 -8.11 -5.48
CA ARG A 280 -1.82 -6.77 -5.45
C ARG A 280 -1.62 -6.03 -6.77
N SER A 281 -2.68 -5.36 -7.22
CA SER A 281 -2.65 -4.47 -8.38
C SER A 281 -2.48 -3.02 -7.95
N TYR A 282 -1.58 -2.30 -8.61
CA TYR A 282 -1.28 -0.89 -8.41
C TYR A 282 -1.61 -0.10 -9.67
N PHE A 283 -2.16 1.08 -9.48
CA PHE A 283 -2.55 1.99 -10.56
C PHE A 283 -1.79 3.31 -10.39
N PRO A 284 -0.52 3.39 -10.82
CA PRO A 284 0.27 4.61 -10.70
C PRO A 284 -0.37 5.74 -11.53
N LYS A 285 -0.25 6.99 -11.05
CA LYS A 285 -0.67 8.16 -11.81
C LYS A 285 0.35 8.40 -12.91
N VAL A 286 -0.06 8.18 -14.15
CA VAL A 286 0.80 8.32 -15.34
C VAL A 286 0.52 9.68 -16.00
N PRO A 287 1.52 10.59 -16.09
CA PRO A 287 1.38 11.82 -16.86
C PRO A 287 1.16 11.51 -18.35
N GLY A 288 0.41 12.36 -19.06
CA GLY A 288 0.16 12.20 -20.49
C GLY A 288 1.48 12.15 -21.30
N GLY A 289 1.56 11.24 -22.27
CA GLY A 289 2.76 11.08 -23.12
C GLY A 289 3.95 10.38 -22.43
N THR A 290 3.75 9.79 -21.25
CA THR A 290 4.77 8.95 -20.58
C THR A 290 4.85 7.58 -21.26
N GLU A 291 6.06 7.13 -21.56
CA GLU A 291 6.31 5.80 -22.11
C GLU A 291 6.18 4.72 -21.03
N LEU A 292 5.76 3.52 -21.43
CA LEU A 292 5.57 2.40 -20.49
C LEU A 292 6.86 2.04 -19.75
N GLY A 293 8.02 2.15 -20.40
CA GLY A 293 9.32 1.88 -19.76
C GLY A 293 9.57 2.79 -18.56
N GLU A 294 9.31 4.10 -18.70
CA GLU A 294 9.44 5.07 -17.61
C GLU A 294 8.47 4.74 -16.47
N VAL A 295 7.24 4.31 -16.78
CA VAL A 295 6.24 3.90 -15.77
C VAL A 295 6.73 2.72 -14.96
N VAL A 296 7.24 1.68 -15.62
CA VAL A 296 7.70 0.45 -14.95
C VAL A 296 8.97 0.73 -14.15
N GLU A 297 9.93 1.44 -14.71
CA GLU A 297 11.18 1.80 -14.01
C GLU A 297 10.89 2.61 -12.74
N THR A 298 10.10 3.66 -12.88
CA THR A 298 9.70 4.52 -11.75
C THR A 298 8.89 3.75 -10.73
N PHE A 299 7.97 2.89 -11.17
CA PHE A 299 7.20 2.04 -10.26
C PHE A 299 8.11 1.11 -9.47
N VAL A 300 9.00 0.39 -10.13
CA VAL A 300 9.86 -0.61 -9.47
C VAL A 300 10.83 0.07 -8.50
N GLY A 301 11.43 1.19 -8.89
CA GLY A 301 12.27 1.99 -8.02
C GLY A 301 11.51 2.52 -6.80
N GLN A 302 10.35 3.16 -7.00
CA GLN A 302 9.49 3.58 -5.87
C GLN A 302 9.04 2.39 -5.04
N PHE A 303 8.75 1.26 -5.66
CA PHE A 303 8.25 0.09 -4.95
C PHE A 303 9.30 -0.51 -4.02
N TYR A 304 10.54 -0.73 -4.48
CA TYR A 304 11.53 -1.40 -3.64
C TYR A 304 12.42 -0.45 -2.84
N LEU A 305 12.70 0.76 -3.34
CA LEU A 305 13.56 1.73 -2.65
C LEU A 305 12.77 2.55 -1.62
N GLN A 306 11.48 2.83 -1.87
CA GLN A 306 10.63 3.54 -0.91
C GLN A 306 10.19 2.62 0.23
N GLY A 307 10.81 2.81 1.40
CA GLY A 307 10.53 2.01 2.59
C GLY A 307 11.23 0.65 2.59
N SER A 308 12.41 0.56 1.95
CA SER A 308 13.31 -0.60 2.00
C SER A 308 13.61 -1.06 3.44
N GLN A 309 13.71 -0.14 4.40
CA GLN A 309 13.85 -0.48 5.83
C GLN A 309 12.65 -1.28 6.40
N MET A 310 11.48 -1.21 5.76
CA MET A 310 10.26 -1.90 6.21
C MET A 310 9.99 -3.21 5.46
N ARG A 311 10.60 -3.44 4.28
CA ARG A 311 10.27 -4.57 3.39
C ARG A 311 11.38 -5.62 3.40
N THR A 312 10.99 -6.89 3.44
CA THR A 312 11.89 -8.00 3.08
C THR A 312 12.01 -8.03 1.56
N LEU A 313 13.14 -7.55 1.06
CA LEU A 313 13.48 -7.62 -0.36
C LEU A 313 13.66 -9.09 -0.78
N PRO A 314 13.05 -9.55 -1.89
CA PRO A 314 13.20 -10.93 -2.37
C PRO A 314 14.61 -11.21 -2.88
N GLY A 315 14.99 -12.48 -3.00
CA GLY A 315 16.27 -12.85 -3.65
C GLY A 315 16.21 -12.70 -5.18
N GLU A 316 15.01 -12.76 -5.74
CA GLU A 316 14.78 -12.64 -7.17
C GLU A 316 13.51 -11.82 -7.48
N ILE A 317 13.56 -11.01 -8.54
CA ILE A 317 12.44 -10.22 -9.06
C ILE A 317 12.24 -10.59 -10.53
N LEU A 318 11.08 -11.13 -10.88
CA LEU A 318 10.70 -11.38 -12.27
C LEU A 318 9.88 -10.20 -12.81
N LEU A 319 10.22 -9.74 -14.00
CA LEU A 319 9.59 -8.59 -14.62
C LEU A 319 9.23 -8.88 -16.08
N ASP A 320 7.99 -8.58 -16.48
CA ASP A 320 7.49 -8.78 -17.86
C ASP A 320 7.94 -7.66 -18.82
N PHE A 321 8.97 -6.91 -18.43
CA PHE A 321 9.41 -5.72 -19.13
C PHE A 321 10.93 -5.58 -19.01
N ASN A 322 11.60 -5.15 -20.09
CA ASN A 322 13.03 -4.92 -20.06
C ASN A 322 13.33 -3.48 -19.62
N LEU A 323 13.97 -3.33 -18.46
CA LEU A 323 14.40 -2.02 -17.94
C LEU A 323 15.76 -1.65 -18.51
N SER A 324 15.92 -0.37 -18.87
CA SER A 324 17.19 0.22 -19.31
C SER A 324 18.25 0.08 -18.22
N ASP A 325 17.90 0.45 -16.99
CA ASP A 325 18.80 0.49 -15.84
C ASP A 325 18.63 -0.72 -14.90
N LYS A 326 18.34 -1.88 -15.51
CA LYS A 326 18.11 -3.13 -14.78
C LYS A 326 19.27 -3.50 -13.84
N THR A 327 20.51 -3.33 -14.28
CA THR A 327 21.72 -3.65 -13.51
C THR A 327 21.87 -2.71 -12.32
N LEU A 328 21.74 -1.41 -12.56
CA LEU A 328 21.81 -0.38 -11.52
C LEU A 328 20.76 -0.64 -10.42
N LEU A 329 19.53 -0.97 -10.81
CA LEU A 329 18.47 -1.32 -9.86
C LEU A 329 18.84 -2.58 -9.05
N ALA A 330 19.31 -3.65 -9.70
CA ALA A 330 19.69 -4.88 -9.03
C ALA A 330 20.85 -4.65 -8.03
N ASP A 331 21.84 -3.85 -8.41
CA ASP A 331 22.99 -3.51 -7.57
C ASP A 331 22.56 -2.66 -6.37
N SER A 332 21.74 -1.63 -6.61
CA SER A 332 21.19 -0.76 -5.55
C SER A 332 20.36 -1.56 -4.53
N LEU A 333 19.53 -2.50 -5.01
CA LEU A 333 18.75 -3.36 -4.14
C LEU A 333 19.63 -4.36 -3.39
N SER A 334 20.68 -4.89 -4.03
CA SER A 334 21.60 -5.81 -3.40
C SER A 334 22.40 -5.16 -2.26
N GLU A 335 22.86 -3.93 -2.47
CA GLU A 335 23.54 -3.12 -1.47
C GLU A 335 22.63 -2.86 -0.27
N LEU A 336 21.39 -2.42 -0.50
CA LEU A 336 20.40 -2.22 0.56
C LEU A 336 20.05 -3.49 1.32
N ALA A 337 20.02 -4.64 0.64
CA ALA A 337 19.66 -5.93 1.24
C ALA A 337 20.84 -6.60 1.96
N GLY A 338 22.08 -6.15 1.74
CA GLY A 338 23.28 -6.85 2.19
C GLY A 338 23.48 -8.23 1.55
N ARG A 339 22.77 -8.53 0.46
CA ARG A 339 22.80 -9.81 -0.27
C ARG A 339 22.48 -9.60 -1.74
N ARG A 340 22.90 -10.53 -2.60
CA ARG A 340 22.66 -10.43 -4.04
C ARG A 340 21.18 -10.60 -4.40
N ILE A 341 20.62 -9.63 -5.11
CA ILE A 341 19.26 -9.63 -5.66
C ILE A 341 19.34 -9.73 -7.19
N HIS A 342 18.61 -10.68 -7.76
CA HIS A 342 18.56 -10.89 -9.20
C HIS A 342 17.28 -10.33 -9.79
N VAL A 343 17.39 -9.46 -10.80
CA VAL A 343 16.24 -9.08 -11.62
C VAL A 343 16.29 -9.93 -12.90
N GLN A 344 15.19 -10.61 -13.26
CA GLN A 344 15.09 -11.41 -14.48
C GLN A 344 13.87 -11.03 -15.32
N THR A 345 14.02 -11.07 -16.64
CA THR A 345 12.97 -10.66 -17.59
C THR A 345 12.57 -11.76 -18.56
N LYS A 346 13.33 -12.85 -18.62
CA LYS A 346 13.08 -14.01 -19.49
C LYS A 346 13.19 -15.31 -18.69
N PRO A 347 12.29 -15.55 -17.73
CA PRO A 347 12.30 -16.78 -16.95
C PRO A 347 11.95 -18.01 -17.80
N ARG A 348 12.30 -19.20 -17.28
CA ARG A 348 11.91 -20.51 -17.85
C ARG A 348 11.17 -21.35 -16.79
N GLY A 349 10.44 -22.37 -17.23
CA GLY A 349 9.73 -23.30 -16.34
C GLY A 349 8.62 -22.61 -15.52
N ASP A 350 8.52 -22.94 -14.23
CA ASP A 350 7.49 -22.41 -13.33
C ASP A 350 7.55 -20.89 -13.17
N ARG A 351 8.77 -20.31 -13.18
CA ARG A 351 8.96 -18.84 -13.18
C ARG A 351 8.25 -18.16 -14.36
N ALA A 352 8.24 -18.78 -15.54
CA ALA A 352 7.53 -18.25 -16.71
C ALA A 352 6.00 -18.34 -16.54
N ARG A 353 5.51 -19.40 -15.86
CA ARG A 353 4.08 -19.53 -15.53
C ARG A 353 3.63 -18.44 -14.56
N TYR A 354 4.41 -18.15 -13.53
CA TYR A 354 4.12 -17.05 -12.60
C TYR A 354 4.09 -15.70 -13.31
N LEU A 355 5.05 -15.44 -14.22
CA LEU A 355 5.08 -14.19 -14.97
C LEU A 355 3.85 -14.03 -15.86
N LYS A 356 3.44 -15.10 -16.55
CA LYS A 356 2.21 -15.13 -17.34
C LYS A 356 0.97 -14.85 -16.47
N LEU A 357 0.87 -15.48 -15.30
CA LEU A 357 -0.23 -15.25 -14.36
C LEU A 357 -0.29 -13.79 -13.90
N ALA A 358 0.86 -13.21 -13.53
CA ALA A 358 0.93 -11.82 -13.10
C ALA A 358 0.49 -10.86 -14.22
N ARG A 359 0.89 -11.12 -15.46
CA ARG A 359 0.45 -10.35 -16.64
C ARG A 359 -1.06 -10.45 -16.89
N THR A 360 -1.62 -11.66 -16.83
CA THR A 360 -3.07 -11.86 -16.97
C THR A 360 -3.84 -11.09 -15.90
N ASN A 361 -3.42 -11.18 -14.63
CA ASN A 361 -4.04 -10.44 -13.54
C ASN A 361 -3.93 -8.92 -13.71
N ALA A 362 -2.80 -8.41 -14.23
CA ALA A 362 -2.64 -6.99 -14.54
C ALA A 362 -3.65 -6.54 -15.61
N ALA A 363 -3.82 -7.31 -16.68
CA ALA A 363 -4.78 -7.00 -17.74
C ALA A 363 -6.24 -7.03 -17.24
N THR A 364 -6.63 -8.07 -16.50
CA THR A 364 -7.98 -8.18 -15.93
C THR A 364 -8.28 -7.05 -14.94
N ALA A 365 -7.32 -6.71 -14.09
CA ALA A 365 -7.46 -5.61 -13.14
C ALA A 365 -7.60 -4.25 -13.85
N LEU A 366 -6.85 -4.04 -14.95
CA LEU A 366 -6.94 -2.84 -15.77
C LEU A 366 -8.32 -2.71 -16.42
N ILE A 367 -8.82 -3.77 -17.07
CA ILE A 367 -10.16 -3.78 -17.68
C ILE A 367 -11.24 -3.44 -16.65
N THR A 368 -11.17 -4.06 -15.47
CA THR A 368 -12.09 -3.80 -14.36
C THR A 368 -12.02 -2.34 -13.89
N LYS A 369 -10.82 -1.76 -13.85
CA LYS A 369 -10.63 -0.38 -13.41
C LYS A 369 -11.15 0.62 -14.43
N LEU A 370 -10.90 0.38 -15.73
CA LEU A 370 -11.39 1.20 -16.83
C LEU A 370 -12.92 1.18 -16.90
N SER A 371 -13.55 0.01 -16.73
CA SER A 371 -15.01 -0.09 -16.73
C SER A 371 -15.65 0.65 -15.55
N GLN A 372 -15.05 0.58 -14.36
CA GLN A 372 -15.48 1.35 -13.19
C GLN A 372 -15.35 2.86 -13.43
N GLN A 373 -14.25 3.33 -14.01
CA GLN A 373 -14.05 4.75 -14.28
C GLN A 373 -15.05 5.27 -15.32
N SER A 374 -15.28 4.52 -16.41
CA SER A 374 -16.30 4.84 -17.41
C SER A 374 -17.69 4.98 -16.77
N THR A 375 -18.05 4.06 -15.87
CA THR A 375 -19.32 4.09 -15.14
C THR A 375 -19.44 5.34 -14.26
N ILE A 376 -18.36 5.74 -13.57
CA ILE A 376 -18.35 6.94 -12.72
C ILE A 376 -18.52 8.19 -13.57
N THR A 377 -17.79 8.31 -14.67
CA THR A 377 -17.90 9.46 -15.59
C THR A 377 -19.32 9.60 -16.10
N GLN A 378 -19.95 8.51 -16.54
CA GLN A 378 -21.35 8.52 -17.00
C GLN A 378 -22.31 9.00 -15.91
N ARG A 379 -22.13 8.55 -14.66
CA ARG A 379 -22.96 8.97 -13.51
C ARG A 379 -22.77 10.45 -13.18
N LEU A 380 -21.54 10.95 -13.19
CA LEU A 380 -21.25 12.36 -12.94
C LEU A 380 -21.80 13.25 -14.06
N THR A 381 -21.71 12.83 -15.33
CA THR A 381 -22.32 13.55 -16.45
C THR A 381 -23.84 13.60 -16.33
N ALA A 382 -24.49 12.48 -15.97
CA ALA A 382 -25.93 12.44 -15.74
C ALA A 382 -26.35 13.36 -14.57
N LEU A 383 -25.60 13.36 -13.47
CA LEU A 383 -25.84 14.24 -12.33
C LEU A 383 -25.63 15.72 -12.70
N ALA A 384 -24.58 16.05 -13.45
CA ALA A 384 -24.33 17.40 -13.94
C ALA A 384 -25.49 17.91 -14.80
N ALA A 385 -26.04 17.06 -15.68
CA ALA A 385 -27.21 17.38 -16.49
C ALA A 385 -28.46 17.67 -15.63
N VAL A 386 -28.71 16.86 -14.60
CA VAL A 386 -29.83 17.06 -13.66
C VAL A 386 -29.67 18.38 -12.89
N LEU A 387 -28.46 18.69 -12.44
CA LEU A 387 -28.14 19.91 -11.69
C LEU A 387 -27.94 21.14 -12.59
N LYS A 388 -28.03 20.98 -13.92
CA LYS A 388 -27.77 22.04 -14.92
C LYS A 388 -26.38 22.66 -14.79
N LEU A 389 -25.39 21.84 -14.43
CA LEU A 389 -23.99 22.22 -14.37
C LEU A 389 -23.25 21.74 -15.63
N PRO A 390 -22.26 22.50 -16.13
CA PRO A 390 -21.49 22.09 -17.31
C PRO A 390 -20.63 20.83 -17.02
N ALA A 391 -20.09 20.71 -15.80
CA ALA A 391 -19.35 19.56 -15.32
C ALA A 391 -19.26 19.59 -13.79
N ILE A 392 -19.09 18.43 -13.17
CA ILE A 392 -18.79 18.28 -11.74
C ILE A 392 -17.34 17.80 -11.62
N LYS A 393 -16.44 18.69 -11.22
CA LYS A 393 -15.02 18.40 -11.00
C LYS A 393 -14.78 17.92 -9.58
N ARG A 394 -15.52 18.46 -8.60
CA ARG A 394 -15.41 18.14 -7.19
C ARG A 394 -16.77 18.14 -6.51
N MET A 395 -17.00 17.16 -5.64
CA MET A 395 -18.23 17.00 -4.90
C MET A 395 -17.93 16.58 -3.46
N GLU A 396 -18.59 17.20 -2.48
CA GLU A 396 -18.45 16.86 -1.06
C GLU A 396 -19.79 16.39 -0.49
N CYS A 397 -19.81 15.25 0.20
CA CYS A 397 -21.01 14.67 0.79
C CYS A 397 -20.88 14.64 2.31
N PHE A 398 -21.90 15.15 3.02
CA PHE A 398 -21.93 15.20 4.48
C PHE A 398 -23.00 14.26 5.03
N ASP A 399 -22.62 13.47 6.02
CA ASP A 399 -23.47 12.55 6.79
C ASP A 399 -23.30 12.82 8.29
N ILE A 400 -24.40 12.82 9.04
CA ILE A 400 -24.42 13.00 10.50
C ILE A 400 -24.81 11.68 11.14
N SER A 401 -23.88 11.08 11.90
CA SER A 401 -24.11 9.82 12.59
C SER A 401 -24.26 10.05 14.09
N HIS A 402 -25.28 9.41 14.68
CA HIS A 402 -25.47 9.28 16.11
C HIS A 402 -25.22 7.84 16.55
N THR A 403 -24.21 7.62 17.38
CA THR A 403 -24.07 6.38 18.14
C THR A 403 -24.75 6.59 19.50
N MET A 404 -25.79 5.80 19.81
CA MET A 404 -26.52 5.92 21.08
C MET A 404 -25.54 5.75 22.27
N GLY A 405 -25.23 6.87 22.95
CA GLY A 405 -24.31 6.92 24.08
C GLY A 405 -22.91 7.49 23.80
N GLU A 406 -22.57 7.80 22.55
CA GLU A 406 -21.30 8.42 22.15
C GLU A 406 -21.51 9.84 21.57
N GLN A 407 -20.42 10.60 21.41
CA GLN A 407 -20.44 11.94 20.83
C GLN A 407 -20.90 11.89 19.36
N THR A 408 -21.69 12.88 18.94
CA THR A 408 -22.14 13.00 17.54
C THR A 408 -20.94 13.23 16.61
N VAL A 409 -20.91 12.54 15.47
CA VAL A 409 -19.81 12.66 14.49
C VAL A 409 -20.37 12.97 13.11
N ALA A 410 -19.83 14.01 12.48
CA ALA A 410 -20.10 14.33 11.09
C ALA A 410 -18.99 13.78 10.19
N SER A 411 -19.37 13.08 9.13
CA SER A 411 -18.45 12.54 8.12
C SER A 411 -18.54 13.35 6.83
N CYS A 412 -17.40 13.76 6.28
CA CYS A 412 -17.28 14.39 4.98
C CYS A 412 -16.53 13.47 4.01
N VAL A 413 -17.21 13.11 2.94
CA VAL A 413 -16.72 12.22 1.88
C VAL A 413 -16.50 13.07 0.63
N VAL A 414 -15.35 12.91 -0.03
CA VAL A 414 -14.97 13.74 -1.18
C VAL A 414 -14.94 12.90 -2.45
N PHE A 415 -15.44 13.45 -3.54
CA PHE A 415 -15.36 12.88 -4.88
C PHE A 415 -14.69 13.89 -5.84
N ASP A 416 -13.85 13.38 -6.74
CA ASP A 416 -13.34 14.11 -7.90
C ASP A 416 -13.94 13.52 -9.20
N ALA A 417 -13.51 14.02 -10.36
CA ALA A 417 -13.89 13.50 -11.67
C ALA A 417 -13.55 12.00 -11.89
N ASN A 418 -12.70 11.40 -11.04
CA ASN A 418 -12.33 9.99 -11.08
C ASN A 418 -13.04 9.14 -10.01
N GLY A 419 -13.92 9.74 -9.21
CA GLY A 419 -14.70 9.08 -8.16
C GLY A 419 -14.23 9.42 -6.74
N PRO A 420 -14.39 8.49 -5.77
CA PRO A 420 -14.15 8.81 -4.36
C PRO A 420 -12.67 9.05 -4.03
N LEU A 421 -12.38 10.21 -3.43
CA LEU A 421 -11.05 10.67 -3.02
C LEU A 421 -10.80 10.44 -1.52
N ARG A 422 -10.55 9.18 -1.16
CA ARG A 422 -10.46 8.71 0.25
C ARG A 422 -9.44 9.45 1.12
N ALA A 423 -8.33 9.94 0.55
CA ALA A 423 -7.31 10.68 1.29
C ALA A 423 -7.83 12.01 1.86
N GLU A 424 -8.89 12.56 1.26
CA GLU A 424 -9.51 13.81 1.66
C GLU A 424 -10.74 13.61 2.54
N TYR A 425 -11.08 12.38 2.91
CA TYR A 425 -12.19 12.15 3.82
C TYR A 425 -11.86 12.74 5.19
N ARG A 426 -12.85 13.34 5.84
CA ARG A 426 -12.69 13.94 7.17
C ARG A 426 -13.83 13.49 8.07
N ARG A 427 -13.51 13.35 9.35
CA ARG A 427 -14.49 13.17 10.42
C ARG A 427 -14.38 14.35 11.37
N TYR A 428 -15.51 14.88 11.78
CA TYR A 428 -15.61 16.02 12.68
C TYR A 428 -16.36 15.56 13.91
N ASN A 429 -15.67 15.57 15.05
CA ASN A 429 -16.34 15.41 16.34
C ASN A 429 -17.17 16.66 16.60
N ILE A 430 -18.46 16.47 16.83
CA ILE A 430 -19.45 17.52 17.09
C ILE A 430 -19.61 17.64 18.61
N ALA A 431 -19.55 18.88 19.11
CA ALA A 431 -19.53 19.17 20.53
C ALA A 431 -20.31 20.45 20.83
N GLY A 432 -20.88 20.53 22.04
CA GLY A 432 -21.62 21.70 22.50
C GLY A 432 -23.00 21.87 21.89
N ILE A 433 -23.59 20.79 21.35
CA ILE A 433 -24.96 20.77 20.82
C ILE A 433 -25.87 19.90 21.68
N THR A 434 -27.17 20.13 21.60
CA THR A 434 -28.18 19.24 22.19
C THR A 434 -28.06 17.85 21.54
N PRO A 435 -28.02 16.75 22.32
CA PRO A 435 -27.98 15.40 21.76
C PRO A 435 -29.14 15.15 20.79
N GLY A 436 -28.83 14.68 19.58
CA GLY A 436 -29.82 14.45 18.52
C GLY A 436 -30.23 15.69 17.72
N ASP A 437 -29.52 16.81 17.86
CA ASP A 437 -29.73 18.00 17.03
C ASP A 437 -28.87 17.98 15.76
N ASP A 438 -29.39 17.31 14.73
CA ASP A 438 -28.76 17.18 13.42
C ASP A 438 -28.53 18.54 12.74
N TYR A 439 -29.40 19.53 12.99
CA TYR A 439 -29.29 20.86 12.40
C TYR A 439 -28.11 21.63 12.98
N ALA A 440 -27.95 21.60 14.29
CA ALA A 440 -26.79 22.19 14.96
C ALA A 440 -25.49 21.48 14.55
N ALA A 441 -25.51 20.14 14.43
CA ALA A 441 -24.37 19.37 13.94
C ALA A 441 -23.97 19.76 12.51
N MET A 442 -24.95 19.87 11.60
CA MET A 442 -24.74 20.29 10.22
C MET A 442 -24.17 21.70 10.13
N ASN A 443 -24.71 22.64 10.91
CA ASN A 443 -24.20 24.01 10.97
C ASN A 443 -22.73 24.03 11.42
N GLN A 444 -22.40 23.33 12.50
CA GLN A 444 -21.05 23.29 13.04
C GLN A 444 -20.05 22.69 12.05
N VAL A 445 -20.39 21.60 11.34
CA VAL A 445 -19.47 20.98 10.38
C VAL A 445 -19.23 21.86 9.16
N LEU A 446 -20.28 22.48 8.61
CA LEU A 446 -20.17 23.35 7.44
C LEU A 446 -19.33 24.60 7.76
N ARG A 447 -19.56 25.25 8.90
CA ARG A 447 -18.71 26.39 9.32
C ARG A 447 -17.26 25.99 9.55
N ARG A 448 -17.00 24.82 10.13
CA ARG A 448 -15.63 24.34 10.34
C ARG A 448 -14.92 24.03 9.02
N ARG A 449 -15.66 23.54 8.01
CA ARG A 449 -15.12 23.22 6.70
C ARG A 449 -14.89 24.46 5.85
N TYR A 450 -15.89 25.35 5.77
CA TYR A 450 -15.93 26.46 4.83
C TYR A 450 -15.66 27.84 5.46
N GLY A 451 -15.63 27.97 6.79
CA GLY A 451 -15.31 29.22 7.48
C GLY A 451 -13.82 29.56 7.54
N LYS A 452 -12.97 28.85 6.79
CA LYS A 452 -11.54 29.14 6.62
C LYS A 452 -11.26 29.32 5.14
N ALA A 453 -10.20 30.05 4.80
CA ALA A 453 -9.75 30.15 3.41
C ALA A 453 -9.50 28.75 2.83
N ILE A 454 -10.17 28.45 1.72
CA ILE A 454 -10.03 27.20 0.97
C ILE A 454 -9.26 27.51 -0.32
N GLU A 455 -8.29 26.66 -0.66
CA GLU A 455 -7.64 26.70 -1.97
C GLU A 455 -8.69 26.57 -3.08
N GLU A 456 -8.62 27.39 -4.12
CA GLU A 456 -9.60 27.40 -5.22
C GLU A 456 -9.84 26.01 -5.84
N SER A 457 -8.80 25.18 -5.90
CA SER A 457 -8.88 23.80 -6.41
C SER A 457 -9.69 22.83 -5.53
N LYS A 458 -9.97 23.19 -4.27
CA LYS A 458 -10.69 22.40 -3.27
C LYS A 458 -12.11 22.87 -3.03
N ILE A 459 -12.55 23.94 -3.71
CA ILE A 459 -13.94 24.39 -3.67
C ILE A 459 -14.78 23.36 -4.46
N PRO A 460 -15.83 22.76 -3.85
CA PRO A 460 -16.67 21.80 -4.54
C PRO A 460 -17.68 22.49 -5.47
N ASP A 461 -17.98 21.86 -6.61
CA ASP A 461 -19.07 22.30 -7.50
C ASP A 461 -20.44 21.88 -6.94
N VAL A 462 -20.47 20.80 -6.16
CA VAL A 462 -21.70 20.22 -5.59
C VAL A 462 -21.46 19.79 -4.14
N ILE A 463 -22.39 20.15 -3.26
CA ILE A 463 -22.45 19.65 -1.89
C ILE A 463 -23.72 18.80 -1.74
N LEU A 464 -23.55 17.55 -1.33
CA LEU A 464 -24.65 16.68 -0.92
C LEU A 464 -24.72 16.60 0.60
N ILE A 465 -25.95 16.65 1.10
CA ILE A 465 -26.26 16.55 2.52
C ILE A 465 -27.22 15.39 2.67
N ASP A 466 -26.87 14.42 3.52
CA ASP A 466 -27.76 13.34 3.89
C ASP A 466 -28.82 13.86 4.86
N GLY A 467 -29.92 14.36 4.31
CA GLY A 467 -30.97 15.02 5.09
C GLY A 467 -32.10 15.56 4.22
N GLY A 468 -33.19 15.95 4.88
CA GLY A 468 -34.36 16.52 4.24
C GLY A 468 -34.26 18.03 4.00
N LYS A 469 -35.42 18.64 3.73
CA LYS A 469 -35.53 20.09 3.46
C LYS A 469 -35.00 20.97 4.59
N GLY A 470 -35.12 20.54 5.85
CA GLY A 470 -34.61 21.28 7.00
C GLY A 470 -33.08 21.38 7.02
N GLN A 471 -32.39 20.27 6.78
CA GLN A 471 -30.92 20.23 6.73
C GLN A 471 -30.41 21.09 5.57
N LEU A 472 -31.09 21.05 4.43
CA LEU A 472 -30.76 21.90 3.28
C LEU A 472 -30.94 23.39 3.58
N ALA A 473 -32.04 23.77 4.25
CA ALA A 473 -32.28 25.16 4.64
C ALA A 473 -31.18 25.67 5.59
N GLN A 474 -30.79 24.84 6.56
CA GLN A 474 -29.71 25.15 7.50
C GLN A 474 -28.37 25.36 6.77
N ALA A 475 -28.04 24.51 5.81
CA ALA A 475 -26.83 24.65 5.02
C ALA A 475 -26.82 25.94 4.18
N LYS A 476 -27.93 26.27 3.52
CA LYS A 476 -28.08 27.52 2.77
C LYS A 476 -27.86 28.75 3.65
N ALA A 477 -28.39 28.74 4.88
CA ALA A 477 -28.19 29.83 5.83
C ALA A 477 -26.69 29.99 6.18
N VAL A 478 -25.98 28.88 6.41
CA VAL A 478 -24.53 28.92 6.69
C VAL A 478 -23.74 29.50 5.51
N PHE A 479 -24.01 29.06 4.28
CA PHE A 479 -23.29 29.60 3.11
C PHE A 479 -23.60 31.08 2.86
N ALA A 480 -24.86 31.50 3.06
CA ALA A 480 -25.24 32.92 2.96
C ALA A 480 -24.50 33.80 3.99
N GLU A 481 -24.21 33.28 5.19
CA GLU A 481 -23.43 34.01 6.19
C GLU A 481 -21.91 34.03 5.92
N LEU A 482 -21.39 33.01 5.23
CA LEU A 482 -19.96 32.89 4.92
C LEU A 482 -19.56 33.63 3.64
N ASP A 483 -20.52 34.15 2.87
CA ASP A 483 -20.34 34.84 1.59
C ASP A 483 -19.51 34.02 0.58
N VAL A 484 -19.81 32.72 0.48
CA VAL A 484 -19.13 31.72 -0.38
C VAL A 484 -20.10 30.91 -1.22
#